data_AF-A0A225V3G1-F1
#
_entry.id   AF-A0A225V3G1-F1
#
_cell.length_a   1.000
_cell.length_b   1.000
_cell.length_c   1.000
_cell.angle_alpha   90.00
_cell.angle_beta   90.00
_cell.angle_gamma   90.00
#
_symmetry.space_group_name_H-M   'P 1'
#
loop_
_entity.id
_entity.type
_entity.pdbx_description
1 polymer ?
#
loop_
_entity_poly.entity_id
_entity_poly.type
_entity_poly.pdbx_seq_one_letter_code
_entity_poly.pdbx_strand_id
1 'polypeptide(L)'
;ICIQAGWTLPGVQDTYIPYEVAGNRIVGRYVAGLPYGETAFATPPPFFVVFDDEIRQNITLCFPNIHDRLILTGSFLLASLIHRHKVLMARLPAEYPLHQNALFGNTRLVFRLKYRVNCKIATSTDQIRPTEVPPHVQL
;
A
#
# COMPACT_ATOMS: atom_id res chain seq x y z
N ILE A 1 -23.07 -12.54 1.17
CA ILE A 1 -22.96 -13.83 1.89
C ILE A 1 -21.55 -13.95 2.46
N CYS A 2 -21.41 -13.93 3.79
CA CYS A 2 -20.15 -14.25 4.46
C CYS A 2 -20.15 -15.74 4.81
N ILE A 3 -19.03 -16.42 4.59
CA ILE A 3 -18.87 -17.85 4.88
C ILE A 3 -17.75 -17.98 5.92
N GLN A 4 -18.04 -18.63 7.05
CA GLN A 4 -17.04 -18.97 8.06
C GLN A 4 -17.10 -20.48 8.30
N ALA A 5 -15.96 -21.17 8.16
CA ALA A 5 -15.85 -22.62 8.33
C ALA A 5 -16.88 -23.44 7.50
N GLY A 6 -17.25 -22.96 6.31
CA GLY A 6 -18.18 -23.66 5.42
C GLY A 6 -19.67 -23.42 5.70
N TRP A 7 -20.02 -22.58 6.67
CA TRP A 7 -21.42 -22.25 6.99
C TRP A 7 -21.81 -20.89 6.43
N THR A 8 -22.97 -20.86 5.77
CA THR A 8 -23.61 -19.62 5.34
C THR A 8 -24.11 -18.89 6.58
N LEU A 9 -23.62 -17.68 6.79
CA LEU A 9 -24.08 -16.81 7.87
C LEU A 9 -25.04 -15.74 7.31
N PRO A 10 -26.35 -16.01 7.24
CA PRO A 10 -27.32 -15.03 6.76
C PRO A 10 -27.39 -13.83 7.71
N GLY A 11 -27.51 -12.63 7.16
CA GLY A 11 -27.65 -11.39 7.95
C GLY A 11 -26.40 -10.88 8.66
N VAL A 12 -25.25 -11.57 8.58
CA VAL A 12 -24.01 -11.10 9.23
C VAL A 12 -23.51 -9.78 8.68
N GLN A 13 -23.72 -9.54 7.39
CA GLN A 13 -23.36 -8.27 6.76
C GLN A 13 -24.19 -7.13 7.39
N ASP A 14 -25.50 -7.31 7.55
CA ASP A 14 -26.37 -6.27 8.12
C ASP A 14 -26.23 -6.12 9.65
N THR A 15 -25.86 -7.20 10.35
CA THR A 15 -25.79 -7.25 11.82
C THR A 15 -24.41 -6.85 12.37
N TYR A 16 -23.32 -7.22 11.69
CA TYR A 16 -21.95 -7.05 12.19
C TYR A 16 -21.08 -6.16 11.32
N ILE A 17 -21.49 -5.86 10.09
CA ILE A 17 -20.80 -4.92 9.21
C ILE A 17 -21.74 -3.72 9.06
N PRO A 18 -21.86 -2.85 10.08
CA PRO A 18 -22.62 -1.62 9.90
C PRO A 18 -22.02 -0.92 8.67
N TYR A 19 -22.81 -0.81 7.62
CA TYR A 19 -22.45 -0.17 6.34
C TYR A 19 -22.32 1.36 6.51
N GLU A 20 -21.95 1.81 7.70
CA GLU A 20 -21.58 3.18 7.93
C GLU A 20 -20.17 3.40 7.36
N VAL A 21 -20.02 4.51 6.64
CA VAL A 21 -18.83 4.90 5.88
C VAL A 21 -17.54 4.89 6.73
N ALA A 22 -17.64 4.85 8.05
CA ALA A 22 -16.57 4.94 9.03
C ALA A 22 -16.01 3.60 9.55
N GLY A 23 -16.83 2.54 9.66
CA GLY A 23 -16.45 1.32 10.39
C GLY A 23 -15.22 0.62 9.83
N ASN A 24 -15.22 0.36 8.51
CA ASN A 24 -14.09 -0.28 7.83
C ASN A 24 -12.82 0.59 7.78
N ARG A 25 -12.96 1.92 7.90
CA ARG A 25 -11.84 2.87 7.73
C ARG A 25 -10.93 2.91 8.95
N ILE A 26 -11.50 2.73 10.14
CA ILE A 26 -10.77 2.79 11.42
C ILE A 26 -10.38 1.40 11.91
N VAL A 27 -11.30 0.42 11.84
CA VAL A 27 -11.05 -0.94 12.34
C VAL A 27 -9.83 -1.57 11.65
N GLY A 28 -9.73 -1.44 10.32
CA GLY A 28 -8.55 -1.94 9.59
C GLY A 28 -7.24 -1.30 10.04
N ARG A 29 -7.27 -0.06 10.52
CA ARG A 29 -6.08 0.68 10.99
C ARG A 29 -5.72 0.34 12.43
N TYR A 30 -6.70 0.08 13.29
CA TYR A 30 -6.48 -0.52 14.61
C TYR A 30 -5.80 -1.88 14.47
N VAL A 31 -6.30 -2.74 13.60
CA VAL A 31 -5.73 -4.07 13.35
C VAL A 31 -4.31 -3.97 12.80
N ALA A 32 -4.00 -2.94 12.00
CA ALA A 32 -2.66 -2.69 11.48
C ALA A 32 -1.68 -2.05 12.50
N GLY A 33 -2.13 -1.75 13.73
CA GLY A 33 -1.29 -1.15 14.78
C GLY A 33 -0.89 0.30 14.51
N LEU A 34 -1.65 1.03 13.70
CA LEU A 34 -1.36 2.44 13.40
C LEU A 34 -1.83 3.36 14.54
N PRO A 35 -1.08 4.44 14.88
CA PRO A 35 -1.46 5.36 15.93
C PRO A 35 -2.77 6.09 15.57
N TYR A 36 -3.77 6.00 16.45
CA TYR A 36 -5.11 6.51 16.17
C TYR A 36 -5.26 8.00 16.48
N GLY A 37 -4.45 8.57 17.38
CA GLY A 37 -4.53 9.98 17.82
C GLY A 37 -3.75 10.97 16.96
N GLU A 38 -3.10 10.54 15.88
CA GLU A 38 -2.25 11.40 15.04
C GLU A 38 -2.88 11.65 13.67
N THR A 39 -2.93 12.90 13.20
CA THR A 39 -3.44 13.24 11.85
C THR A 39 -2.60 12.69 10.70
N ALA A 40 -1.34 12.28 10.98
CA ALA A 40 -0.49 11.52 10.06
C ALA A 40 -1.15 10.19 9.59
N PHE A 41 -2.22 9.76 10.29
CA PHE A 41 -3.21 8.74 9.92
C PHE A 41 -3.71 8.85 8.46
N ALA A 42 -3.70 10.05 7.87
CA ALA A 42 -4.14 10.31 6.49
C ALA A 42 -3.02 10.26 5.42
N THR A 43 -1.83 9.71 5.70
CA THR A 43 -0.80 9.62 4.65
C THR A 43 -1.02 8.38 3.76
N PRO A 44 -1.25 8.51 2.45
CA PRO A 44 -1.34 7.37 1.55
C PRO A 44 -0.02 6.60 1.49
N PRO A 45 -0.04 5.29 1.17
CA PRO A 45 1.20 4.55 0.92
C PRO A 45 1.98 5.19 -0.22
N PRO A 46 3.32 5.01 -0.30
CA PRO A 46 4.11 5.51 -1.41
C PRO A 46 3.51 5.09 -2.76
N PHE A 47 3.43 6.04 -3.69
CA PHE A 47 2.76 5.84 -4.97
C PHE A 47 3.46 6.57 -6.11
N PHE A 48 3.21 6.13 -7.34
CA PHE A 48 3.63 6.85 -8.55
C PHE A 48 2.51 7.79 -8.98
N VAL A 49 2.85 9.06 -9.25
CA VAL A 49 1.87 10.07 -9.70
C VAL A 49 1.33 9.74 -11.09
N VAL A 50 2.22 9.26 -11.96
CA VAL A 50 1.89 8.86 -13.32
C VAL A 50 2.23 7.39 -13.48
N PHE A 51 1.22 6.59 -13.83
CA PHE A 51 1.35 5.19 -14.18
C PHE A 51 1.47 5.06 -15.70
N ASP A 52 2.68 4.83 -16.19
CA ASP A 52 3.00 4.69 -17.61
C ASP A 52 3.63 3.32 -17.92
N ASP A 53 4.00 3.12 -19.18
CA ASP A 53 4.60 1.89 -19.67
C ASP A 53 5.95 1.59 -19.00
N GLU A 54 6.72 2.61 -18.64
CA GLU A 54 7.97 2.45 -17.90
C GLU A 54 7.70 1.81 -16.53
N ILE A 55 6.74 2.35 -15.76
CA ILE A 55 6.38 1.78 -14.46
C ILE A 55 5.89 0.34 -14.61
N ARG A 56 5.04 0.07 -15.61
CA ARG A 56 4.53 -1.29 -15.87
C ARG A 56 5.65 -2.27 -16.17
N GLN A 57 6.60 -1.91 -17.04
CA GLN A 57 7.76 -2.75 -17.36
C GLN A 57 8.63 -3.02 -16.12
N ASN A 58 8.86 -2.00 -15.28
CA ASN A 58 9.64 -2.18 -14.06
C ASN A 58 8.92 -3.06 -13.03
N ILE A 59 7.59 -3.01 -12.95
CA ILE A 59 6.79 -3.94 -12.12
C ILE A 59 6.99 -5.37 -12.61
N THR A 60 6.84 -5.63 -13.91
CA THR A 60 7.05 -6.98 -14.48
C THR A 60 8.49 -7.45 -14.28
N LEU A 61 9.47 -6.55 -14.39
CA LEU A 61 10.87 -6.87 -14.14
C LEU A 61 11.12 -7.26 -12.67
N CYS A 62 10.55 -6.52 -11.71
CA CYS A 62 10.75 -6.76 -10.28
C CYS A 62 9.91 -7.93 -9.75
N PHE A 63 8.75 -8.18 -10.38
CA PHE A 63 7.75 -9.17 -10.00
C PHE A 63 7.30 -9.99 -11.22
N PRO A 64 8.14 -10.90 -11.74
CA PRO A 64 7.90 -11.58 -13.01
C PRO A 64 6.60 -12.42 -13.05
N ASN A 65 6.12 -12.87 -11.90
CA ASN A 65 4.92 -13.71 -11.78
C ASN A 65 3.66 -12.93 -11.35
N ILE A 66 3.68 -11.60 -11.44
CA ILE A 66 2.50 -10.80 -11.09
C ILE A 66 1.40 -10.99 -12.15
N HIS A 67 0.18 -11.27 -11.70
CA HIS A 67 -0.97 -11.34 -12.60
C HIS A 67 -1.34 -9.93 -13.09
N ASP A 68 -1.72 -9.80 -14.37
CA ASP A 68 -2.18 -8.52 -14.97
C ASP A 68 -3.18 -7.73 -14.14
N ARG A 69 -4.13 -8.40 -13.48
CA ARG A 69 -5.14 -7.78 -12.60
C ARG A 69 -4.54 -7.11 -11.36
N LEU A 70 -3.33 -7.50 -10.98
CA LEU A 70 -2.60 -7.01 -9.83
C LEU A 70 -1.53 -5.97 -10.20
N ILE A 71 -1.35 -5.63 -11.48
CA ILE A 71 -0.31 -4.69 -11.92
C ILE A 71 -0.45 -3.33 -11.22
N LEU A 72 -1.68 -2.82 -11.07
CA LEU A 72 -1.91 -1.56 -10.37
C LEU A 72 -1.49 -1.67 -8.89
N THR A 73 -1.85 -2.76 -8.22
CA THR A 73 -1.40 -3.05 -6.85
C THR A 73 0.13 -3.20 -6.77
N GLY A 74 0.73 -3.82 -7.79
CA GLY A 74 2.18 -3.94 -7.94
C GLY A 74 2.89 -2.60 -8.01
N SER A 75 2.22 -1.55 -8.52
CA SER A 75 2.79 -0.19 -8.53
C SER A 75 2.97 0.39 -7.11
N PHE A 76 2.00 0.15 -6.21
CA PHE A 76 2.11 0.55 -4.81
C PHE A 76 3.16 -0.25 -4.05
N LEU A 77 3.25 -1.55 -4.35
CA LEU A 77 4.30 -2.41 -3.80
C LEU A 77 5.68 -1.89 -4.24
N LEU A 78 5.88 -1.67 -5.53
CA LEU A 78 7.15 -1.16 -6.08
C LEU A 78 7.53 0.19 -5.45
N ALA A 79 6.60 1.14 -5.40
CA ALA A 79 6.83 2.45 -4.80
C ALA A 79 7.21 2.34 -3.31
N SER A 80 6.54 1.45 -2.56
CA SER A 80 6.83 1.19 -1.15
C SER A 80 8.23 0.61 -0.95
N LEU A 81 8.65 -0.34 -1.78
CA LEU A 81 9.98 -0.91 -1.73
C LEU A 81 11.07 0.12 -2.06
N ILE A 82 10.85 0.96 -3.08
CA ILE A 82 11.79 2.05 -3.43
C ILE A 82 11.92 3.04 -2.28
N HIS A 83 10.80 3.45 -1.68
CA HIS A 83 10.79 4.37 -0.54
C HIS A 83 11.60 3.83 0.64
N ARG A 84 11.53 2.52 0.90
CA ARG A 84 12.23 1.84 2.00
C ARG A 84 13.57 1.22 1.60
N HIS A 85 14.00 1.34 0.35
CA HIS A 85 15.17 0.63 -0.19
C HIS A 85 16.42 0.77 0.68
N LYS A 86 16.79 2.01 1.04
CA LYS A 86 17.99 2.28 1.87
C LYS A 86 17.91 1.58 3.23
N VAL A 87 16.72 1.56 3.85
CA VAL A 87 16.51 0.93 5.17
C VAL A 87 16.57 -0.59 5.05
N LEU A 88 15.97 -1.15 4.00
CA LEU A 88 15.99 -2.58 3.74
C LEU A 88 17.42 -3.09 3.51
N MET A 89 18.17 -2.42 2.63
CA MET A 89 19.56 -2.80 2.33
C MET A 89 20.51 -2.63 3.52
N ALA A 90 20.23 -1.72 4.46
CA ALA A 90 21.03 -1.56 5.66
C ALA A 90 20.74 -2.60 6.74
N ARG A 91 19.58 -3.28 6.69
CA ARG A 91 19.13 -4.22 7.73
C ARG A 91 19.23 -5.69 7.31
N LEU A 92 19.24 -5.95 6.01
CA LEU A 92 19.28 -7.31 5.48
C LEU A 92 20.73 -7.79 5.33
N PRO A 93 21.02 -9.07 5.64
CA PRO A 93 22.32 -9.67 5.36
C PRO A 93 22.64 -9.69 3.87
N ALA A 94 23.92 -9.64 3.51
CA ALA A 94 24.34 -9.61 2.11
C ALA A 94 23.94 -10.87 1.31
N GLU A 95 23.82 -12.05 1.95
CA GLU A 95 23.34 -13.26 1.27
C GLU A 95 21.82 -13.31 1.09
N TYR A 96 21.08 -12.31 1.57
CA TYR A 96 19.62 -12.36 1.54
C TYR A 96 19.10 -12.35 0.09
N PRO A 97 18.18 -13.25 -0.30
CA PRO A 97 17.73 -13.41 -1.70
C PRO A 97 17.18 -12.14 -2.34
N LEU A 98 16.69 -11.19 -1.53
CA LEU A 98 16.19 -9.91 -2.02
C LEU A 98 17.28 -9.11 -2.75
N HIS A 99 18.57 -9.24 -2.39
CA HIS A 99 19.66 -8.57 -3.08
C HIS A 99 19.82 -9.05 -4.54
N GLN A 100 19.34 -10.25 -4.87
CA GLN A 100 19.36 -10.80 -6.23
C GLN A 100 18.20 -10.29 -7.09
N ASN A 101 17.18 -9.67 -6.48
CA ASN A 101 16.06 -9.11 -7.22
C ASN A 101 16.50 -7.87 -8.02
N ALA A 102 15.92 -7.71 -9.22
CA ALA A 102 16.25 -6.63 -10.15
C ALA A 102 16.11 -5.22 -9.55
N LEU A 103 15.24 -5.03 -8.55
CA LEU A 103 15.09 -3.75 -7.86
C LEU A 103 16.29 -3.45 -6.94
N PHE A 104 16.67 -4.40 -6.10
CA PHE A 104 17.63 -4.17 -5.02
C PHE A 104 19.08 -4.31 -5.46
N GLY A 105 19.33 -5.09 -6.51
CA GLY A 105 20.65 -5.17 -7.16
C GLY A 105 20.97 -3.97 -8.04
N ASN A 106 19.99 -3.11 -8.37
CA ASN A 106 20.16 -2.01 -9.34
C ASN A 106 19.93 -0.64 -8.70
N THR A 107 20.98 -0.10 -8.09
CA THR A 107 20.96 1.22 -7.45
C THR A 107 20.60 2.35 -8.40
N ARG A 108 20.97 2.25 -9.69
CA ARG A 108 20.62 3.22 -10.73
C ARG A 108 19.12 3.23 -11.02
N LEU A 109 18.51 2.06 -11.11
CA LEU A 109 17.06 1.92 -11.30
C LEU A 109 16.30 2.53 -10.12
N VAL A 110 16.70 2.19 -8.90
CA VAL A 110 16.09 2.74 -7.68
C VAL A 110 16.22 4.25 -7.66
N PHE A 111 17.41 4.79 -7.96
CA PHE A 111 17.63 6.24 -8.01
C PHE A 111 16.72 6.91 -9.05
N ARG A 112 16.60 6.35 -10.25
CA ARG A 112 15.71 6.85 -11.31
C ARG A 112 14.25 6.86 -10.87
N LEU A 113 13.76 5.76 -10.32
CA LEU A 113 12.35 5.64 -9.92
C LEU A 113 12.03 6.43 -8.64
N LYS A 114 13.01 6.67 -7.77
CA LYS A 114 12.81 7.39 -6.51
C LYS A 114 12.26 8.81 -6.72
N TYR A 115 12.67 9.50 -7.77
CA TYR A 115 12.13 10.83 -8.12
C TYR A 115 10.66 10.81 -8.56
N ARG A 116 10.16 9.63 -8.96
CA ARG A 116 8.78 9.43 -9.39
C ARG A 116 7.86 8.96 -8.26
N VAL A 117 8.42 8.55 -7.12
CA VAL A 117 7.67 8.10 -5.95
C VAL A 117 7.32 9.29 -5.07
N ASN A 118 6.02 9.44 -4.80
CA ASN A 118 5.51 10.38 -3.82
C ASN A 118 5.12 9.65 -2.54
N CYS A 119 5.40 10.29 -1.40
CA CYS A 119 4.94 9.87 -0.08
C CYS A 119 4.71 11.16 0.71
N LYS A 120 3.53 11.76 0.51
CA LYS A 120 3.14 13.04 1.08
C LYS A 120 1.75 12.92 1.69
N ILE A 121 1.41 13.81 2.61
CA ILE A 121 0.04 13.99 3.07
C ILE A 121 -0.81 14.35 1.84
N ALA A 122 -1.93 13.66 1.68
CA ALA A 122 -2.77 13.88 0.51
C ALA A 122 -3.40 15.26 0.54
N THR A 123 -3.54 15.81 -0.66
CA THR A 123 -4.16 17.10 -0.93
C THR A 123 -5.48 16.89 -1.67
N SER A 124 -6.36 17.89 -1.64
CA SER A 124 -7.68 17.81 -2.28
C SER A 124 -7.62 17.53 -3.80
N THR A 125 -6.48 17.82 -4.43
CA THR A 125 -6.20 17.60 -5.85
C THR A 125 -5.60 16.21 -6.16
N ASP A 126 -5.21 15.43 -5.15
CA ASP A 126 -4.62 14.11 -5.39
C ASP A 126 -5.71 13.10 -5.80
N GLN A 127 -5.38 12.25 -6.78
CA GLN A 127 -6.26 11.18 -7.25
C GLN A 127 -6.53 10.13 -6.16
N ILE A 128 -5.54 9.91 -5.29
CA ILE A 128 -5.62 8.98 -4.18
C ILE A 128 -5.90 9.78 -2.93
N ARG A 129 -7.12 9.64 -2.41
CA ARG A 129 -7.51 10.25 -1.15
C ARG A 129 -7.40 9.23 -0.03
N PRO A 130 -6.68 9.55 1.07
CA PRO A 130 -6.68 8.75 2.26
C PRO A 130 -8.10 8.71 2.79
N THR A 131 -8.45 7.60 3.41
CA THR A 131 -9.63 7.54 4.26
C THR A 131 -9.38 8.45 5.46
N GLU A 132 -9.92 9.67 5.39
CA GLU A 132 -9.92 10.63 6.50
C GLU A 132 -10.51 9.99 7.77
N VAL A 133 -10.15 10.56 8.92
CA VAL A 133 -10.78 10.21 10.20
C VAL A 133 -12.25 10.64 10.13
N PRO A 134 -13.22 9.72 10.33
CA PRO A 134 -14.62 10.09 10.36
C PRO A 134 -14.88 11.20 11.39
N PRO A 135 -15.71 12.21 11.08
CA PRO A 135 -15.87 13.40 11.90
C PRO A 135 -16.42 13.14 13.31
N HIS A 136 -17.01 11.96 13.55
CA HIS A 136 -17.53 11.55 14.86
C HIS A 136 -16.47 10.88 15.76
N VAL A 137 -15.25 10.69 15.28
CA VAL A 137 -14.14 10.12 16.06
C VAL A 137 -13.39 11.29 16.67
N GLN A 138 -13.51 11.42 17.99
CA GLN A 138 -12.73 12.40 18.74
C GLN A 138 -11.28 11.88 18.84
N LEU A 139 -10.34 12.67 18.30
CA LEU A 139 -8.90 12.45 18.41
C LEU A 139 -8.36 13.04 19.71
#